data_AF-A0A6J7BGZ7-F1
#
_entry.id   AF-A0A6J7BGZ7-F1
#
_cell.length_a   1.000
_cell.length_b   1.000
_cell.length_c   1.000
_cell.angle_alpha   90.00
_cell.angle_beta   90.00
_cell.angle_gamma   90.00
#
_symmetry.space_group_name_H-M   'P 1'
#
loop_
_entity.id
_entity.type
_entity.pdbx_description
1 polymer ?
#
loop_
_entity_poly.entity_id
_entity_poly.type
_entity_poly.pdbx_seq_one_letter_code
_entity_poly.pdbx_strand_id
1 'polypeptide(L)'
;MALDKKEAIFTYMQLTSTDNFGPLITTFDGLDKETLYQVTVIEKLSADEFIQKRAPGWWPTLQLNGDQLAHIGLQLPVLKPETGLLFHIKAL
;
A
#
# COMPACT_ATOMS: atom_id res chain seq x y z
N MET A 1 -7.68 -8.22 -8.17
CA MET A 1 -8.92 -7.74 -7.54
C MET A 1 -10.03 -8.75 -7.82
N ALA A 2 -10.87 -9.05 -6.83
CA ALA A 2 -12.02 -9.94 -7.01
C ALA A 2 -13.16 -9.23 -7.78
N LEU A 3 -13.95 -9.99 -8.54
CA LEU A 3 -15.04 -9.44 -9.38
C LEU A 3 -16.09 -8.66 -8.58
N ASP A 4 -16.36 -9.09 -7.36
CA ASP A 4 -17.30 -8.48 -6.42
C ASP A 4 -16.72 -7.23 -5.71
N LYS A 5 -15.48 -6.83 -6.04
CA LYS A 5 -14.78 -5.66 -5.46
C LYS A 5 -14.62 -5.64 -3.93
N LYS A 6 -14.97 -6.73 -3.23
CA LYS A 6 -14.78 -6.84 -1.76
C LYS A 6 -13.37 -7.17 -1.33
N GLU A 7 -12.51 -7.60 -2.24
CA GLU A 7 -11.15 -8.02 -1.89
C GLU A 7 -10.15 -7.78 -3.03
N ALA A 8 -8.96 -7.33 -2.67
CA ALA A 8 -7.86 -7.14 -3.61
C ALA A 8 -6.51 -7.42 -2.95
N ILE A 9 -5.59 -7.94 -3.75
CA ILE A 9 -4.16 -7.98 -3.45
C ILE A 9 -3.48 -7.01 -4.40
N PHE A 10 -2.63 -6.14 -3.86
CA PHE A 10 -1.77 -5.24 -4.62
C PHE A 10 -0.33 -5.47 -4.21
N THR A 11 0.58 -5.35 -5.17
CA THR A 11 2.02 -5.42 -4.91
C THR A 11 2.67 -4.14 -5.39
N TYR A 12 3.52 -3.58 -4.56
CA TYR A 12 4.42 -2.49 -4.93
C TYR A 12 5.85 -3.02 -4.93
N MET A 13 6.58 -2.83 -6.03
CA MET A 13 7.97 -3.30 -6.18
C MET A 13 8.87 -2.12 -6.53
N GLN A 14 9.94 -1.92 -5.75
CA GLN A 14 10.99 -0.99 -6.08
C GLN A 14 12.11 -1.76 -6.79
N LEU A 15 12.18 -1.65 -8.12
CA LEU A 15 13.16 -2.42 -8.92
C LEU A 15 14.55 -1.79 -8.93
N THR A 16 14.64 -0.46 -8.86
CA THR A 16 15.89 0.30 -8.90
C THR A 16 15.99 1.22 -7.70
N SER A 17 17.19 1.74 -7.45
CA SER A 17 17.34 2.87 -6.52
C SER A 17 16.49 4.05 -6.98
N THR A 18 15.83 4.70 -6.05
CA THR A 18 15.15 5.96 -6.30
C THR A 18 16.18 7.09 -6.24
N ASP A 19 16.32 7.88 -7.31
CA ASP A 19 17.13 9.10 -7.30
C ASP A 19 16.58 10.15 -6.31
N ASN A 20 15.31 10.01 -5.90
CA ASN A 20 14.62 10.90 -4.99
C ASN A 20 14.38 10.22 -3.63
N PHE A 21 14.97 10.77 -2.57
CA PHE A 21 14.82 10.32 -1.17
C PHE A 21 13.50 10.81 -0.53
N GLY A 22 12.39 10.75 -1.28
CA GLY A 22 11.07 11.16 -0.82
C GLY A 22 10.10 9.98 -0.74
N PRO A 23 9.19 9.96 0.23
CA PRO A 23 8.19 8.91 0.31
C PRO A 23 7.20 9.04 -0.87
N LEU A 24 7.05 7.96 -1.63
CA LEU A 24 6.16 7.91 -2.78
C LEU A 24 4.71 7.71 -2.31
N ILE A 25 3.76 8.30 -3.03
CA ILE A 25 2.33 8.03 -2.83
C ILE A 25 1.92 6.92 -3.78
N THR A 26 1.28 5.88 -3.26
CA THR A 26 0.62 4.85 -4.07
C THR A 26 -0.89 4.99 -3.99
N THR A 27 -1.58 4.91 -5.12
CA THR A 27 -3.04 4.87 -5.18
C THR A 27 -3.52 3.47 -5.57
N PHE A 28 -4.75 3.13 -5.18
CA PHE A 28 -5.37 1.84 -5.46
C PHE A 28 -6.69 2.06 -6.20
N ASP A 29 -6.65 1.93 -7.52
CA ASP A 29 -7.82 2.11 -8.38
C ASP A 29 -8.65 0.82 -8.51
N GLY A 30 -9.87 0.93 -9.04
CA GLY A 30 -10.78 -0.20 -9.33
C GLY A 30 -11.71 -0.62 -8.19
N LEU A 31 -11.47 -0.15 -6.97
CA LEU A 31 -12.32 -0.41 -5.80
C LEU A 31 -13.68 0.28 -5.91
N ASP A 32 -14.65 -0.14 -5.10
CA ASP A 32 -15.92 0.57 -4.98
C ASP A 32 -15.72 1.87 -4.19
N LYS A 33 -16.25 2.99 -4.70
CA LYS A 33 -15.93 4.33 -4.16
C LYS A 33 -16.43 4.55 -2.74
N GLU A 34 -17.63 4.05 -2.45
CA GLU A 34 -18.35 4.32 -1.21
C GLU A 34 -18.05 3.27 -0.12
N THR A 35 -17.54 2.12 -0.54
CA THR A 35 -17.17 1.02 0.36
C THR A 35 -15.94 1.38 1.21
N LEU A 36 -16.03 1.12 2.52
CA LEU A 36 -14.91 1.22 3.44
C LEU A 36 -14.06 -0.05 3.36
N TYR A 37 -12.76 0.11 3.22
CA TYR A 37 -11.81 -0.98 3.12
C TYR A 37 -10.79 -0.94 4.25
N GLN A 38 -10.46 -2.09 4.80
CA GLN A 38 -9.26 -2.29 5.59
C GLN A 38 -8.09 -2.64 4.67
N VAL A 39 -7.07 -1.78 4.68
CA VAL A 39 -5.81 -2.01 3.99
C VAL A 39 -4.81 -2.54 5.00
N THR A 40 -4.14 -3.64 4.69
CA THR A 40 -3.16 -4.29 5.56
C THR A 40 -1.91 -4.62 4.75
N VAL A 41 -0.73 -4.29 5.26
CA VAL A 41 0.53 -4.81 4.71
C VAL A 41 0.76 -6.22 5.23
N ILE A 42 0.99 -7.17 4.32
CA ILE A 42 1.38 -8.52 4.65
C ILE A 42 2.89 -8.54 4.93
N GLU A 43 3.27 -8.19 6.15
CA GLU A 43 4.67 -7.98 6.55
C GLU A 43 5.55 -9.22 6.28
N LYS A 44 5.03 -10.42 6.54
CA LYS A 44 5.75 -11.70 6.30
C LYS A 44 6.18 -11.92 4.85
N LEU A 45 5.49 -11.30 3.89
CA LEU A 45 5.75 -11.41 2.45
C LEU A 45 6.30 -10.11 1.86
N SER A 46 6.56 -9.12 2.70
CA SER A 46 7.04 -7.79 2.32
C SER A 46 8.50 -7.61 2.72
N ALA A 47 9.11 -6.51 2.28
CA ALA A 47 10.46 -6.13 2.67
C ALA A 47 10.62 -6.09 4.20
N ASP A 48 11.65 -6.78 4.71
CA ASP A 48 11.99 -6.85 6.14
C ASP A 48 12.81 -5.61 6.60
N GLU A 49 13.47 -4.94 5.66
CA GLU A 49 14.33 -3.78 5.92
C GLU A 49 13.89 -2.53 5.16
N PHE A 50 13.64 -1.46 5.90
CA PHE A 50 13.38 -0.12 5.38
C PHE A 50 14.61 0.76 5.55
N ILE A 51 14.81 1.73 4.64
CA ILE A 51 15.91 2.71 4.77
C ILE A 51 15.63 3.70 5.93
N GLN A 52 14.34 3.97 6.19
CA GLN A 52 13.90 4.91 7.23
C GLN A 52 13.83 4.27 8.63
N LYS A 53 14.15 5.05 9.67
CA LYS A 53 14.13 4.61 11.08
C LYS A 53 12.73 4.29 11.62
N ARG A 54 11.67 4.82 11.01
CA ARG A 54 10.28 4.66 11.47
C ARG A 54 9.35 4.45 10.28
N ALA A 55 8.44 3.50 10.39
CA ALA A 55 7.38 3.28 9.40
C ALA A 55 6.39 4.47 9.33
N PRO A 56 5.61 4.61 8.24
CA PRO A 56 4.54 5.60 8.16
C PRO A 56 3.56 5.47 9.33
N GLY A 57 2.90 6.58 9.71
CA GLY A 57 2.01 6.61 10.88
C GLY A 57 0.80 5.67 10.80
N TRP A 58 0.44 5.22 9.59
CA TRP A 58 -0.66 4.29 9.35
C TRP A 58 -0.24 2.81 9.44
N TRP A 59 1.05 2.51 9.50
CA TRP A 59 1.55 1.14 9.42
C TRP A 59 1.11 0.28 10.62
N PRO A 60 0.75 -1.01 10.44
CA PRO A 60 0.68 -1.78 9.18
C PRO A 60 -0.72 -1.77 8.53
N THR A 61 -1.70 -1.12 9.16
CA THR A 61 -3.09 -1.17 8.72
C THR A 61 -3.84 0.14 8.93
N LEU A 62 -4.75 0.43 8.02
CA LEU A 62 -5.63 1.60 8.07
C LEU A 62 -6.96 1.33 7.37
N GLN A 63 -7.92 2.22 7.58
CA GLN A 63 -9.20 2.18 6.90
C GLN A 63 -9.42 3.44 6.07
N LEU A 64 -9.76 3.25 4.80
CA LEU A 64 -10.12 4.30 3.85
C LEU A 64 -11.21 3.77 2.93
N ASN A 65 -12.03 4.67 2.41
CA ASN A 65 -12.97 4.29 1.35
C ASN A 65 -12.26 4.18 0.00
N GLY A 66 -12.90 3.54 -0.99
CA GLY A 66 -12.29 3.35 -2.30
C GLY A 66 -11.96 4.66 -3.02
N ASP A 67 -12.74 5.72 -2.81
CA ASP A 67 -12.45 7.04 -3.41
C ASP A 67 -11.16 7.67 -2.85
N GLN A 68 -10.96 7.60 -1.54
CA GLN A 68 -9.73 8.04 -0.87
C GLN A 68 -8.52 7.20 -1.31
N LEU A 69 -8.69 5.88 -1.46
CA LEU A 69 -7.63 5.00 -1.93
C LEU A 69 -7.22 5.30 -3.38
N ALA A 70 -8.17 5.70 -4.23
CA ALA A 70 -7.90 6.05 -5.62
C ALA A 70 -7.27 7.44 -5.79
N HIS A 71 -7.66 8.44 -4.99
CA HIS A 71 -7.27 9.84 -5.22
C HIS A 71 -6.28 10.42 -4.19
N ILE A 72 -6.31 9.96 -2.94
CA ILE A 72 -5.37 10.39 -1.89
C ILE A 72 -4.20 9.41 -1.81
N GLY A 73 -4.51 8.11 -1.82
CA GLY A 73 -3.51 7.05 -1.74
C GLY A 73 -2.81 6.97 -0.38
N LEU A 74 -1.69 6.24 -0.36
CA LEU A 74 -0.90 5.98 0.83
C LEU A 74 0.54 6.39 0.63
N GLN A 75 1.09 7.05 1.65
CA GLN A 75 2.52 7.33 1.73
C GLN A 75 3.29 6.05 2.04
N LEU A 76 4.15 5.63 1.11
CA LEU A 76 4.98 4.44 1.24
C LEU A 76 6.23 4.70 2.08
N PRO A 77 6.74 3.68 2.80
CA PRO A 77 8.10 3.73 3.34
C PRO A 77 9.13 3.73 2.21
N VAL A 78 10.31 4.29 2.49
CA VAL A 78 11.46 4.19 1.58
C VAL A 78 12.01 2.76 1.62
N LEU A 79 11.92 2.07 0.48
CA LEU A 79 12.37 0.69 0.30
C LEU A 79 13.83 0.64 -0.20
N LYS A 80 14.48 -0.51 0.00
CA LYS A 80 15.73 -0.84 -0.72
C LYS A 80 15.38 -1.27 -2.16
N PRO A 81 16.31 -1.13 -3.12
CA PRO A 81 16.15 -1.74 -4.45
C PRO A 81 15.85 -3.24 -4.35
N GLU A 82 15.12 -3.75 -5.32
CA GLU A 82 14.70 -5.16 -5.45
C GLU A 82 13.83 -5.69 -4.30
N THR A 83 13.21 -4.79 -3.54
CA THR A 83 12.26 -5.13 -2.47
C THR A 83 10.86 -4.59 -2.76
N GLY A 84 9.86 -5.10 -2.04
CA GLY A 84 8.48 -4.73 -2.29
C GLY A 84 7.56 -4.94 -1.10
N LEU A 85 6.33 -4.44 -1.26
CA LEU A 85 5.26 -4.54 -0.28
C LEU A 85 4.08 -5.28 -0.90
N LEU A 86 3.48 -6.18 -0.11
CA LEU A 86 2.24 -6.85 -0.45
C LEU A 86 1.11 -6.27 0.40
N PHE A 87 0.08 -5.73 -0.26
CA PHE A 87 -1.11 -5.18 0.37
C PHE A 87 -2.28 -6.13 0.20
N HIS A 88 -2.99 -6.37 1.30
CA HIS A 88 -4.30 -6.99 1.31
C HIS A 88 -5.36 -5.93 1.65
N ILE A 89 -6.33 -5.79 0.76
CA ILE A 89 -7.43 -4.83 0.88
C ILE A 89 -8.72 -5.62 0.96
N LYS A 90 -9.51 -5.40 2.02
CA LYS A 90 -10.76 -6.11 2.27
C LYS A 90 -11.88 -5.15 2.68
N ALA A 91 -13.03 -5.25 2.05
CA ALA A 91 -14.23 -4.48 2.40
C ALA A 91 -14.71 -4.84 3.81
N LEU A 92 -15.20 -3.83 4.53
CA LEU A 92 -15.77 -3.97 5.88
C LEU A 92 -17.29 -4.13 5.85
#